data_AF-A0A6G4Q5Z6-F1
#
_entry.id   AF-A0A6G4Q5Z6-F1
#
_cell.length_a   1.000
_cell.length_b   1.000
_cell.length_c   1.000
_cell.angle_alpha   90.00
_cell.angle_beta   90.00
_cell.angle_gamma   90.00
#
_symmetry.space_group_name_H-M   'P 1'
#
loop_
_entity.id
_entity.type
_entity.pdbx_description
1 polymer ?
#
loop_
_entity_poly.entity_id
_entity_poly.type
_entity_poly.pdbx_seq_one_letter_code
_entity_poly.pdbx_strand_id
1 'polypeptide(L)'
;EEDLLREINVEEFISECSNLKNKLFINVEELFRPEKFIISPFNNTQEFLEGKYFLNDEQVKIKKCLTQFLNNDDSIVKLTGVPGCGKSLILYDFYKECLKIDKKVALMHCGAELNDGQLDLIKGHDWNIYPPKANEEFISLDADIYMIDEAQRKYPHQLEKIYSYIKENDKKLIISYDPEQTLVKRETKWNISKTIAEDYEGKTLNLESRIRNNKEISSFIRLLLNKNQSNYIRDFKNIEIVYANDISESKTILKFLDNTYTVIDYTAPNFNRKGYNEISNMRYGNTILNSHNVIGQEFDNVCLILGNEFFYDNDGFLRANDVNDQLDLMKLLYQNVTRTKHKLVLVVNRNKELYIDLLTILKPRIQKSIKLKEIENIGYNTIPNSKGVFYIFKHNNNILKNENTGEDINVKGNILYVESCKDLRKAIKSLITNIITKKLKKFEDIEIADLLNLKVSWIDSKNKEQIFSYIVEQHIEKYGEIPFLNIPLKLKGYSDNIIRNYSYIVEYD
;
A
#
# COMPACT_ATOMS: atom_id res chain seq x y z
N GLU A 1 14.51 -46.59 22.51
CA GLU A 1 14.60 -47.59 21.43
C GLU A 1 15.97 -47.44 20.83
N GLU A 2 16.75 -48.52 20.79
CA GLU A 2 18.07 -48.53 20.17
C GLU A 2 17.92 -48.25 18.68
N ASP A 3 18.59 -47.20 18.19
CA ASP A 3 18.67 -46.90 16.77
C ASP A 3 19.26 -48.10 16.02
N LEU A 4 18.41 -48.80 15.26
CA LEU A 4 18.78 -49.87 14.34
C LEU A 4 19.59 -49.29 13.18
N LEU A 5 20.85 -48.97 13.44
CA LEU A 5 21.81 -48.61 12.40
C LEU A 5 22.24 -49.88 11.68
N ARG A 6 21.81 -50.00 10.42
CA ARG A 6 22.20 -51.08 9.52
C ARG A 6 23.37 -50.62 8.66
N GLU A 7 24.43 -51.43 8.62
CA GLU A 7 25.53 -51.25 7.68
C GLU A 7 25.04 -51.59 6.26
N ILE A 8 25.29 -50.68 5.31
CA ILE A 8 24.92 -50.84 3.91
C ILE A 8 26.17 -50.69 3.03
N ASN A 9 26.19 -51.40 1.90
CA ASN A 9 27.25 -51.26 0.92
C ASN A 9 26.98 -50.11 -0.07
N VAL A 10 28.00 -49.73 -0.85
CA VAL A 10 27.92 -48.60 -1.78
C VAL A 10 26.87 -48.84 -2.87
N GLU A 11 26.65 -50.07 -3.31
CA GLU A 11 25.63 -50.39 -4.33
C GLU A 11 24.20 -50.23 -3.78
N GLU A 12 23.94 -50.67 -2.54
CA GLU A 12 22.68 -50.44 -1.84
C GLU A 12 22.44 -48.95 -1.61
N PHE A 13 23.47 -48.20 -1.19
CA PHE A 13 23.36 -46.75 -1.04
C PHE A 13 23.00 -46.07 -2.36
N ILE A 14 23.64 -46.45 -3.47
CA ILE A 14 23.33 -45.91 -4.80
C ILE A 14 21.90 -46.28 -5.22
N SER A 15 21.44 -47.51 -4.96
CA SER A 15 20.07 -47.95 -5.24
C SER A 15 19.02 -47.16 -4.46
N GLU A 16 19.22 -46.99 -3.15
CA GLU A 16 18.38 -46.18 -2.25
C GLU A 16 18.35 -44.69 -2.69
N CYS A 17 19.52 -44.11 -3.00
CA CYS A 17 19.62 -42.75 -3.54
C CYS A 17 19.00 -42.59 -4.93
N SER A 18 19.03 -43.64 -5.75
CA SER A 18 18.37 -43.65 -7.06
C SER A 18 16.85 -43.67 -6.91
N ASN A 19 16.32 -44.34 -5.88
CA ASN A 19 14.91 -44.29 -5.51
C ASN A 19 14.50 -42.93 -4.88
N LEU A 20 15.44 -42.21 -4.28
CA LEU A 20 15.21 -40.84 -3.79
C LEU A 20 15.00 -39.81 -4.92
N LYS A 21 15.47 -40.06 -6.15
CA LYS A 21 15.21 -39.17 -7.30
C LYS A 21 13.72 -38.95 -7.58
N ASN A 22 12.84 -39.85 -7.12
CA ASN A 22 11.39 -39.78 -7.31
C ASN A 22 10.62 -39.33 -6.05
N LYS A 23 11.30 -39.06 -4.92
CA LYS A 23 10.67 -38.39 -3.79
C LYS A 23 10.88 -36.89 -3.96
N LEU A 24 9.77 -36.19 -4.22
CA LEU A 24 9.64 -34.73 -4.25
C LEU A 24 10.78 -34.05 -3.47
N PHE A 25 11.59 -33.23 -4.13
CA PHE A 25 12.36 -32.20 -3.47
C PHE A 25 11.35 -31.26 -2.79
N ILE A 26 10.91 -31.64 -1.59
CA ILE A 26 10.16 -30.74 -0.74
C ILE A 26 11.18 -29.68 -0.36
N ASN A 27 11.00 -28.48 -0.90
CA ASN A 27 11.82 -27.37 -0.47
C ASN A 27 11.57 -27.17 1.04
N VAL A 28 12.58 -27.48 1.84
CA VAL A 28 12.53 -27.37 3.30
C VAL A 28 12.17 -25.94 3.72
N GLU A 29 12.56 -24.94 2.94
CA GLU A 29 12.19 -23.53 3.15
C GLU A 29 10.67 -23.30 3.01
N GLU A 30 9.95 -24.11 2.23
CA GLU A 30 8.48 -24.06 2.14
C GLU A 30 7.78 -24.70 3.35
N LEU A 31 8.46 -25.62 4.04
CA LEU A 31 7.99 -26.20 5.29
C LEU A 31 8.17 -25.22 6.46
N PHE A 32 9.29 -24.49 6.50
CA PHE A 32 9.64 -23.54 7.56
C PHE A 32 9.28 -22.08 7.23
N ARG A 33 8.16 -21.86 6.56
CA ARG A 33 7.62 -20.52 6.31
C ARG A 33 7.15 -19.90 7.64
N PRO A 34 7.72 -18.77 8.12
CA PRO A 34 7.35 -18.16 9.39
C PRO A 34 5.84 -17.90 9.54
N GLU A 35 5.16 -17.65 8.42
CA GLU A 35 3.73 -17.39 8.36
C GLU A 35 2.87 -18.58 8.81
N LYS A 36 3.36 -19.82 8.62
CA LYS A 36 2.68 -21.05 9.10
C LYS A 36 2.67 -21.15 10.62
N PHE A 37 3.52 -20.39 11.30
CA PHE A 37 3.62 -20.33 12.75
C PHE A 37 2.95 -19.08 13.34
N ILE A 38 2.37 -18.21 12.49
CA ILE A 38 1.56 -17.06 12.92
C ILE A 38 0.14 -17.56 13.19
N ILE A 39 -0.03 -18.07 14.41
CA ILE A 39 -1.31 -18.51 14.97
C ILE A 39 -2.04 -17.32 15.57
N SER A 40 -3.31 -17.16 15.19
CA SER A 40 -4.22 -16.18 15.78
C SER A 40 -5.21 -16.89 16.71
N PRO A 41 -5.52 -16.34 17.91
CA PRO A 41 -6.57 -16.89 18.77
C PRO A 41 -7.96 -16.88 18.11
N PHE A 42 -8.14 -16.12 17.03
CA PHE A 42 -9.41 -15.96 16.32
C PHE A 42 -9.55 -16.85 15.09
N ASN A 43 -8.49 -16.99 14.29
CA ASN A 43 -8.51 -17.77 13.05
C ASN A 43 -8.01 -19.21 13.25
N ASN A 44 -7.25 -19.47 14.32
CA ASN A 44 -6.61 -20.75 14.63
C ASN A 44 -6.87 -21.10 16.10
N THR A 45 -8.14 -21.00 16.52
CA THR A 45 -8.53 -21.10 17.93
C THR A 45 -8.12 -22.43 18.57
N GLN A 46 -8.26 -23.54 17.85
CA GLN A 46 -7.86 -24.86 18.35
C GLN A 46 -6.34 -24.98 18.53
N GLU A 47 -5.56 -24.58 17.52
CA GLU A 47 -4.10 -24.57 17.62
C GLU A 47 -3.60 -23.61 18.71
N PHE A 48 -4.29 -22.48 18.88
CA PHE A 48 -4.04 -21.55 19.97
C PHE A 48 -4.31 -22.22 21.33
N LEU A 49 -5.43 -22.92 21.52
CA LEU A 49 -5.72 -23.61 22.78
C LEU A 49 -4.68 -24.69 23.11
N GLU A 50 -4.25 -25.44 22.09
CA GLU A 50 -3.23 -26.47 22.19
C GLU A 50 -1.79 -25.92 22.37
N GLY A 51 -1.61 -24.60 22.31
CA GLY A 51 -0.31 -23.96 22.50
C GLY A 51 0.65 -24.12 21.31
N LYS A 52 0.14 -24.36 20.10
CA LYS A 52 0.92 -24.59 18.88
C LYS A 52 1.47 -23.30 18.25
N TYR A 53 1.87 -22.32 19.06
CA TYR A 53 2.43 -21.03 18.62
C TYR A 53 3.71 -20.68 19.34
N PHE A 54 4.49 -19.79 18.73
CA PHE A 54 5.73 -19.29 19.31
C PHE A 54 5.57 -17.81 19.67
N LEU A 55 6.09 -17.44 20.84
CA LEU A 55 6.26 -16.07 21.25
C LEU A 55 7.71 -15.65 21.02
N ASN A 56 7.93 -14.47 20.46
CA ASN A 56 9.29 -13.94 20.33
C ASN A 56 9.82 -13.43 21.68
N ASP A 57 11.12 -13.09 21.76
CA ASP A 57 11.76 -12.66 23.00
C ASP A 57 11.07 -11.44 23.66
N GLU A 58 10.55 -10.51 22.87
CA GLU A 58 9.84 -9.33 23.37
C GLU A 58 8.50 -9.74 24.01
N GLN A 59 7.74 -10.59 23.33
CA GLN A 59 6.47 -11.11 23.82
C GLN A 59 6.65 -11.97 25.07
N VAL A 60 7.71 -12.79 25.14
CA VAL A 60 8.07 -13.57 26.33
C VAL A 60 8.40 -12.65 27.50
N LYS A 61 9.11 -11.54 27.27
CA LYS A 61 9.38 -10.53 28.32
C LYS A 61 8.10 -9.88 28.82
N ILE A 62 7.19 -9.49 27.93
CA ILE A 62 5.89 -8.93 28.31
C ILE A 62 5.07 -9.93 29.09
N LYS A 63 4.99 -11.20 28.65
CA LYS A 63 4.31 -12.27 29.39
C LYS A 63 4.85 -12.39 30.81
N LYS A 64 6.18 -12.36 31.00
CA LYS A 64 6.80 -12.36 32.33
C LYS A 64 6.38 -11.15 33.17
N CYS A 65 6.30 -9.96 32.57
CA CYS A 65 5.80 -8.77 33.28
C CYS A 65 4.32 -8.91 33.68
N LEU A 66 3.47 -9.49 32.82
CA LEU A 66 2.06 -9.76 33.15
C LEU A 66 1.94 -10.80 34.27
N THR A 67 2.78 -11.83 34.28
CA THR A 67 2.82 -12.81 35.38
C THR A 67 3.27 -12.16 36.69
N GLN A 68 4.26 -11.26 36.66
CA GLN A 68 4.67 -10.49 37.85
C GLN A 68 3.56 -9.57 38.35
N PHE A 69 2.81 -8.97 37.42
CA PHE A 69 1.65 -8.13 37.72
C PHE A 69 0.56 -8.87 38.51
N LEU A 70 0.46 -10.19 38.41
CA LEU A 70 -0.50 -10.96 39.22
C LEU A 70 -0.23 -10.89 40.72
N ASN A 71 1.04 -10.72 41.11
CA ASN A 71 1.50 -10.88 42.49
C ASN A 71 1.94 -9.55 43.14
N ASN A 72 1.96 -8.45 42.39
CA ASN A 72 2.33 -7.14 42.91
C ASN A 72 1.09 -6.30 43.25
N ASP A 73 1.31 -5.14 43.89
CA ASP A 73 0.24 -4.21 44.27
C ASP A 73 -0.19 -3.29 43.10
N ASP A 74 0.38 -3.46 41.91
CA ASP A 74 -0.04 -2.66 40.75
C ASP A 74 -1.47 -3.07 40.35
N SER A 75 -2.35 -2.09 40.21
CA SER A 75 -3.73 -2.31 39.79
C SER A 75 -3.88 -2.32 38.27
N ILE A 76 -3.03 -1.58 37.53
CA ILE A 76 -3.24 -1.32 36.10
C ILE A 76 -1.98 -1.53 35.26
N VAL A 77 -2.15 -2.23 34.14
CA VAL A 77 -1.17 -2.36 33.05
C VAL A 77 -1.76 -1.88 31.73
N LYS A 78 -0.96 -1.12 30.99
CA LYS A 78 -1.29 -0.56 29.67
C LYS A 78 -0.44 -1.26 28.62
N LEU A 79 -1.04 -2.08 27.77
CA LEU A 79 -0.36 -2.80 26.68
C LEU A 79 -0.57 -2.05 25.36
N THR A 80 0.52 -1.56 24.77
CA THR A 80 0.49 -0.86 23.47
C THR A 80 1.53 -1.45 22.52
N GLY A 81 1.44 -1.11 21.24
CA GLY A 81 2.43 -1.53 20.26
C GLY A 81 1.94 -1.40 18.83
N VAL A 82 2.86 -1.62 17.89
CA VAL A 82 2.61 -1.46 16.45
C VAL A 82 1.61 -2.49 15.90
N PRO A 83 0.92 -2.20 14.78
CA PRO A 83 0.06 -3.18 14.11
C PRO A 83 0.81 -4.48 13.76
N GLY A 84 0.25 -5.64 14.15
CA GLY A 84 0.82 -6.95 13.85
C GLY A 84 1.95 -7.42 14.79
N CYS A 85 2.08 -6.85 15.98
CA CYS A 85 3.00 -7.32 17.03
C CYS A 85 2.44 -8.42 17.96
N GLY A 86 1.17 -8.82 17.76
CA GLY A 86 0.55 -9.90 18.53
C GLY A 86 -0.01 -9.50 19.91
N LYS A 87 -0.46 -8.24 20.10
CA LYS A 87 -1.14 -7.79 21.34
C LYS A 87 -2.24 -8.76 21.80
N SER A 88 -3.19 -9.07 20.92
CA SER A 88 -4.30 -9.99 21.22
C SER A 88 -3.80 -11.41 21.52
N LEU A 89 -2.75 -11.90 20.83
CA LEU A 89 -2.17 -13.21 21.13
C LEU A 89 -1.62 -13.25 22.57
N ILE A 90 -0.88 -12.22 23.00
CA ILE A 90 -0.35 -12.15 24.37
C ILE A 90 -1.48 -12.03 25.39
N LEU A 91 -2.48 -11.19 25.14
CA LEU A 91 -3.58 -10.98 26.08
C LEU A 91 -4.40 -12.26 26.28
N TYR A 92 -4.70 -12.97 25.20
CA TYR A 92 -5.44 -14.24 25.25
C TYR A 92 -4.57 -15.38 25.81
N ASP A 93 -3.27 -15.42 25.48
CA ASP A 93 -2.33 -16.36 26.11
C ASP A 93 -2.27 -16.13 27.62
N PHE A 94 -2.21 -14.88 28.07
CA PHE A 94 -2.23 -14.55 29.49
C PHE A 94 -3.56 -14.93 30.16
N TYR A 95 -4.70 -14.73 29.48
CA TYR A 95 -6.00 -15.24 29.94
C TYR A 95 -5.93 -16.75 30.24
N LYS A 96 -5.37 -17.56 29.32
CA LYS A 96 -5.17 -19.01 29.56
C LYS A 96 -4.32 -19.29 30.79
N GLU A 97 -3.22 -18.55 30.97
CA GLU A 97 -2.35 -18.73 32.13
C GLU A 97 -3.08 -18.39 33.44
N CYS A 98 -3.92 -17.35 33.45
CA CYS A 98 -4.75 -17.01 34.59
C CYS A 98 -5.74 -18.13 34.94
N LEU A 99 -6.36 -18.77 33.94
CA LEU A 99 -7.24 -19.92 34.19
C LEU A 99 -6.50 -21.09 34.83
N LYS A 100 -5.25 -21.37 34.43
CA LYS A 100 -4.44 -22.47 34.99
C LYS A 100 -4.09 -22.29 36.47
N ILE A 101 -4.18 -21.07 36.99
CA ILE A 101 -3.93 -20.74 38.39
C ILE A 101 -5.22 -20.33 39.12
N ASP A 102 -6.37 -20.76 38.59
CA ASP A 102 -7.72 -20.55 39.16
C ASP A 102 -8.09 -19.08 39.40
N LYS A 103 -7.55 -18.15 38.60
CA LYS A 103 -7.96 -16.75 38.62
C LYS A 103 -9.22 -16.54 37.79
N LYS A 104 -10.17 -15.78 38.34
CA LYS A 104 -11.37 -15.40 37.61
C LYS A 104 -11.07 -14.19 36.74
N VAL A 105 -11.24 -14.35 35.43
CA VAL A 105 -10.90 -13.32 34.45
C VAL A 105 -12.14 -12.91 33.66
N ALA A 106 -12.28 -11.62 33.40
CA ALA A 106 -13.21 -11.04 32.43
C ALA A 106 -12.41 -10.42 31.29
N LEU A 107 -12.75 -10.72 30.03
CA LEU A 107 -12.14 -10.09 28.86
C LEU A 107 -13.20 -9.36 28.03
N MET A 108 -13.00 -8.07 27.77
CA MET A 108 -13.80 -7.31 26.82
C MET A 108 -13.00 -7.11 25.54
N HIS A 109 -13.53 -7.53 24.39
CA HIS A 109 -12.89 -7.27 23.10
C HIS A 109 -13.65 -6.17 22.35
N CYS A 110 -13.02 -5.01 22.16
CA CYS A 110 -13.65 -3.83 21.57
C CYS A 110 -13.65 -3.83 20.03
N GLY A 111 -14.01 -4.96 19.43
CA GLY A 111 -14.40 -5.06 18.01
C GLY A 111 -15.86 -4.65 17.81
N ALA A 112 -16.37 -4.61 16.56
CA ALA A 112 -17.81 -4.35 16.39
C ALA A 112 -18.69 -5.46 16.99
N GLU A 113 -18.28 -6.70 16.80
CA GLU A 113 -18.91 -7.92 17.28
C GLU A 113 -17.83 -8.94 17.66
N LEU A 114 -18.23 -9.99 18.38
CA LEU A 114 -17.36 -11.13 18.65
C LEU A 114 -17.26 -12.01 17.40
N ASN A 115 -16.04 -12.44 17.06
CA ASN A 115 -15.81 -13.35 15.94
C ASN A 115 -16.03 -14.82 16.32
N ASP A 116 -16.08 -15.70 15.34
CA ASP A 116 -16.35 -17.14 15.53
C ASP A 116 -15.37 -17.78 16.52
N GLY A 117 -14.08 -17.48 16.43
CA GLY A 117 -13.09 -17.99 17.38
C GLY A 117 -13.34 -17.54 18.83
N GLN A 118 -13.82 -16.31 19.04
CA GLN A 118 -14.23 -15.86 20.38
C GLN A 118 -15.51 -16.55 20.86
N LEU A 119 -16.47 -16.78 19.96
CA LEU A 119 -17.69 -17.52 20.28
C LEU A 119 -17.37 -18.98 20.65
N ASP A 120 -16.40 -19.59 19.98
CA ASP A 120 -15.89 -20.92 20.30
C ASP A 120 -15.19 -20.96 21.67
N LEU A 121 -14.39 -19.95 22.00
CA LEU A 121 -13.80 -19.81 23.34
C LEU A 121 -14.86 -19.67 24.44
N ILE A 122 -15.95 -18.93 24.18
CA ILE A 122 -17.06 -18.79 25.14
C ILE A 122 -17.81 -20.10 25.30
N LYS A 123 -18.28 -20.69 24.19
CA LYS A 123 -19.22 -21.83 24.22
C LYS A 123 -18.54 -23.18 24.44
N GLY A 124 -17.30 -23.33 23.97
CA GLY A 124 -16.53 -24.57 24.03
C GLY A 124 -15.56 -24.64 25.20
N HIS A 125 -15.20 -23.50 25.80
CA HIS A 125 -14.17 -23.42 26.84
C HIS A 125 -14.54 -22.55 28.05
N ASP A 126 -15.78 -22.06 28.13
CA ASP A 126 -16.31 -21.27 29.23
C ASP A 126 -15.52 -19.98 29.53
N TRP A 127 -14.96 -19.35 28.49
CA TRP A 127 -14.30 -18.05 28.66
C TRP A 127 -15.33 -16.93 28.84
N ASN A 128 -15.06 -16.00 29.76
CA ASN A 128 -15.87 -14.82 30.00
C ASN A 128 -15.44 -13.68 29.06
N ILE A 129 -15.81 -13.79 27.78
CA ILE A 129 -15.52 -12.77 26.77
C ILE A 129 -16.77 -11.95 26.47
N TYR A 130 -16.64 -10.63 26.55
CA TYR A 130 -17.75 -9.69 26.39
C TYR A 130 -17.56 -8.78 25.17
N PRO A 131 -18.63 -8.50 24.41
CA PRO A 131 -18.62 -7.49 23.37
C PRO A 131 -18.56 -6.08 23.98
N PRO A 132 -18.19 -5.03 23.21
CA PRO A 132 -18.05 -3.68 23.75
C PRO A 132 -19.35 -3.07 24.27
N LYS A 133 -20.51 -3.63 23.93
CA LYS A 133 -21.83 -3.13 24.37
C LYS A 133 -22.18 -3.61 25.79
N ALA A 134 -21.57 -4.69 26.27
CA ALA A 134 -21.93 -5.38 27.50
C ALA A 134 -21.17 -4.84 28.73
N ASN A 135 -21.13 -3.51 28.88
CA ASN A 135 -20.35 -2.85 29.95
C ASN A 135 -20.78 -3.27 31.36
N GLU A 136 -22.09 -3.33 31.60
CA GLU A 136 -22.64 -3.69 32.91
C GLU A 136 -22.38 -5.16 33.22
N GLU A 137 -22.63 -6.05 32.26
CA GLU A 137 -22.39 -7.49 32.41
C GLU A 137 -20.92 -7.77 32.71
N PHE A 138 -20.02 -7.11 31.97
CA PHE A 138 -18.57 -7.21 32.17
C PHE A 138 -18.17 -6.87 33.61
N ILE A 139 -18.62 -5.71 34.12
CA ILE A 139 -18.33 -5.25 35.49
C ILE A 139 -19.01 -6.13 36.55
N SER A 140 -20.21 -6.64 36.26
CA SER A 140 -20.99 -7.44 37.22
C SER A 140 -20.42 -8.83 37.49
N LEU A 141 -19.51 -9.31 36.65
CA LEU A 141 -18.93 -10.65 36.79
C LEU A 141 -18.19 -10.81 38.13
N ASP A 142 -17.69 -9.74 38.75
CA ASP A 142 -16.79 -9.77 39.92
C ASP A 142 -15.59 -10.70 39.67
N ALA A 143 -14.77 -10.32 38.69
CA ALA A 143 -13.52 -10.99 38.35
C ALA A 143 -12.36 -10.48 39.23
N ASP A 144 -11.29 -11.26 39.30
CA ASP A 144 -10.00 -10.84 39.88
C ASP A 144 -9.27 -9.90 38.92
N ILE A 145 -9.36 -10.20 37.62
CA ILE A 145 -8.61 -9.55 36.56
C ILE A 145 -9.56 -9.20 35.43
N TYR A 146 -9.57 -7.92 35.06
CA TYR A 146 -10.29 -7.39 33.92
C TYR A 146 -9.30 -7.11 32.79
N MET A 147 -9.64 -7.51 31.58
CA MET A 147 -8.84 -7.29 30.38
C MET A 147 -9.69 -6.58 29.34
N ILE A 148 -9.15 -5.54 28.70
CA ILE A 148 -9.80 -4.86 27.58
C ILE A 148 -8.86 -4.93 26.39
N ASP A 149 -9.31 -5.54 25.30
CA ASP A 149 -8.59 -5.53 24.02
C ASP A 149 -9.17 -4.48 23.07
N GLU A 150 -8.31 -3.92 22.22
CA GLU A 150 -8.68 -2.90 21.23
C GLU A 150 -9.36 -1.65 21.84
N ALA A 151 -8.96 -1.27 23.05
CA ALA A 151 -9.63 -0.27 23.88
C ALA A 151 -9.75 1.12 23.24
N GLN A 152 -8.92 1.46 22.25
CA GLN A 152 -9.00 2.73 21.51
C GLN A 152 -10.35 2.94 20.80
N ARG A 153 -11.14 1.88 20.61
CA ARG A 153 -12.47 1.92 19.97
C ARG A 153 -13.63 2.08 20.97
N LYS A 154 -13.34 2.05 22.27
CA LYS A 154 -14.35 2.19 23.33
C LYS A 154 -14.88 3.62 23.39
N TYR A 155 -16.15 3.78 23.76
CA TYR A 155 -16.69 5.11 24.06
C TYR A 155 -16.04 5.65 25.36
N PRO A 156 -15.64 6.93 25.41
CA PRO A 156 -14.92 7.50 26.57
C PRO A 156 -15.63 7.25 27.90
N HIS A 157 -16.94 7.56 27.98
CA HIS A 157 -17.72 7.36 29.21
C HIS A 157 -17.83 5.89 29.65
N GLN A 158 -17.79 4.94 28.70
CA GLN A 158 -17.85 3.52 29.01
C GLN A 158 -16.51 2.99 29.50
N LEU A 159 -15.41 3.48 28.92
CA LEU A 159 -14.08 3.14 29.40
C LEU A 159 -13.85 3.73 30.79
N GLU A 160 -14.24 4.98 31.01
CA GLU A 160 -14.13 5.66 32.30
C GLU A 160 -14.92 4.92 33.38
N LYS A 161 -16.15 4.50 33.08
CA LYS A 161 -16.94 3.69 34.03
C LYS A 161 -16.23 2.41 34.45
N ILE A 162 -15.56 1.71 33.52
CA ILE A 162 -14.79 0.52 33.86
C ILE A 162 -13.59 0.92 34.72
N TYR A 163 -12.83 1.93 34.32
CA TYR A 163 -11.66 2.41 35.04
C TYR A 163 -11.99 2.81 36.50
N SER A 164 -13.05 3.59 36.72
CA SER A 164 -13.50 3.97 38.07
C SER A 164 -13.90 2.74 38.90
N TYR A 165 -14.65 1.81 38.32
CA TYR A 165 -15.04 0.58 39.01
C TYR A 165 -13.82 -0.24 39.48
N ILE A 166 -12.81 -0.39 38.62
CA ILE A 166 -11.58 -1.12 38.94
C ILE A 166 -10.87 -0.47 40.14
N LYS A 167 -10.80 0.86 40.15
CA LYS A 167 -10.17 1.64 41.23
C LYS A 167 -10.93 1.55 42.55
N GLU A 168 -12.26 1.65 42.50
CA GLU A 168 -13.13 1.62 43.69
C GLU A 168 -13.16 0.24 44.36
N ASN A 169 -12.92 -0.83 43.59
CA ASN A 169 -13.03 -2.21 44.06
C ASN A 169 -11.67 -2.93 44.15
N ASP A 170 -10.56 -2.20 44.05
CA ASP A 170 -9.18 -2.71 44.13
C ASP A 170 -8.93 -3.94 43.23
N LYS A 171 -9.39 -3.84 41.98
CA LYS A 171 -9.27 -4.92 40.97
C LYS A 171 -8.07 -4.70 40.07
N LYS A 172 -7.63 -5.76 39.39
CA LYS A 172 -6.57 -5.69 38.39
C LYS A 172 -7.14 -5.44 37.00
N LEU A 173 -6.52 -4.55 36.22
CA LEU A 173 -6.91 -4.19 34.86
C LEU A 173 -5.74 -4.22 33.89
N ILE A 174 -5.94 -4.85 32.73
CA ILE A 174 -5.02 -4.78 31.58
C ILE A 174 -5.76 -4.13 30.42
N ILE A 175 -5.23 -3.01 29.92
CA ILE A 175 -5.81 -2.27 28.78
C ILE A 175 -4.87 -2.40 27.58
N SER A 176 -5.29 -3.16 26.57
CA SER A 176 -4.62 -3.28 25.27
C SER A 176 -5.19 -2.27 24.27
N TYR A 177 -4.32 -1.48 23.64
CA TYR A 177 -4.73 -0.45 22.67
C TYR A 177 -3.71 -0.23 21.55
N ASP A 178 -4.16 0.37 20.44
CA ASP A 178 -3.34 0.73 19.28
C ASP A 178 -3.67 2.16 18.81
N PRO A 179 -2.78 3.15 19.03
CA PRO A 179 -3.01 4.54 18.64
C PRO A 179 -3.27 4.76 17.15
N GLU A 180 -2.68 3.92 16.29
CA GLU A 180 -2.72 4.10 14.84
C GLU A 180 -3.94 3.40 14.21
N GLN A 181 -4.58 2.47 14.91
CA GLN A 181 -5.72 1.69 14.39
C GLN A 181 -7.07 2.20 14.93
N THR A 182 -7.58 3.25 14.28
CA THR A 182 -8.97 3.72 14.41
C THR A 182 -9.71 3.51 13.08
N LEU A 183 -11.04 3.38 13.11
CA LEU A 183 -11.88 3.07 11.93
C LEU A 183 -12.89 4.17 11.59
N VAL A 184 -13.35 4.90 12.59
CA VAL A 184 -14.34 5.97 12.44
C VAL A 184 -13.79 7.30 12.92
N LYS A 185 -14.28 8.39 12.33
CA LYS A 185 -13.84 9.77 12.63
C LYS A 185 -13.98 10.11 14.12
N ARG A 186 -15.05 9.61 14.77
CA ARG A 186 -15.28 9.81 16.20
C ARG A 186 -14.16 9.24 17.07
N GLU A 187 -13.59 8.09 16.72
CA GLU A 187 -12.49 7.47 17.49
C GLU A 187 -11.24 8.34 17.46
N THR A 188 -10.94 8.93 16.29
CA THR A 188 -9.84 9.89 16.15
C THR A 188 -10.08 11.15 16.97
N LYS A 189 -11.31 11.65 16.96
CA LYS A 189 -11.70 12.82 17.75
C LYS A 189 -11.60 12.58 19.26
N TRP A 190 -12.00 11.40 19.73
CA TRP A 190 -11.92 11.06 21.15
C TRP A 190 -10.50 10.81 21.60
N ASN A 191 -9.66 10.25 20.72
CA ASN A 191 -8.26 9.96 21.00
C ASN A 191 -8.08 9.19 22.32
N ILE A 192 -8.86 8.12 22.50
CA ILE A 192 -8.84 7.28 23.71
C ILE A 192 -7.43 6.78 24.04
N SER A 193 -6.62 6.50 23.03
CA SER A 193 -5.23 6.09 23.20
C SER A 193 -4.41 7.12 23.98
N LYS A 194 -4.69 8.42 23.80
CA LYS A 194 -4.07 9.50 24.56
C LYS A 194 -4.55 9.50 26.02
N THR A 195 -5.87 9.38 26.24
CA THR A 195 -6.45 9.26 27.59
C THR A 195 -5.85 8.08 28.36
N ILE A 196 -5.77 6.89 27.74
CA ILE A 196 -5.13 5.72 28.36
C ILE A 196 -3.66 6.01 28.67
N ALA A 197 -2.93 6.64 27.76
CA ALA A 197 -1.51 6.90 27.94
C ALA A 197 -1.21 7.91 29.07
N GLU A 198 -1.94 9.02 29.08
CA GLU A 198 -1.66 10.21 29.91
C GLU A 198 -2.49 10.27 31.19
N ASP A 199 -3.78 9.92 31.14
CA ASP A 199 -4.71 10.14 32.25
C ASP A 199 -4.84 8.90 33.16
N TYR A 200 -4.65 7.69 32.61
CA TYR A 200 -4.74 6.46 33.38
C TYR A 200 -3.39 6.07 33.97
N GLU A 201 -3.40 5.73 35.27
CA GLU A 201 -2.20 5.26 35.96
C GLU A 201 -1.77 3.86 35.50
N GLY A 202 -0.64 3.40 36.02
CA GLY A 202 -0.16 2.04 35.80
C GLY A 202 0.95 1.92 34.77
N LYS A 203 1.51 0.73 34.69
CA LYS A 203 2.72 0.45 33.91
C LYS A 203 2.41 0.27 32.44
N THR A 204 3.10 1.00 31.57
CA THR A 204 3.03 0.80 30.12
C THR A 204 4.02 -0.28 29.67
N LEU A 205 3.52 -1.26 28.92
CA LEU A 205 4.29 -2.28 28.22
C LEU A 205 4.12 -2.03 26.71
N ASN A 206 5.23 -1.85 25.99
CA ASN A 206 5.22 -1.55 24.56
C ASN A 206 5.77 -2.74 23.76
N LEU A 207 5.08 -3.10 22.67
CA LEU A 207 5.53 -4.05 21.65
C LEU A 207 5.97 -3.29 20.40
N GLU A 208 7.27 -3.27 20.15
CA GLU A 208 7.90 -2.55 19.06
C GLU A 208 8.09 -3.43 17.82
N SER A 209 8.26 -4.75 17.99
CA SER A 209 8.52 -5.65 16.89
C SER A 209 7.23 -6.09 16.16
N ARG A 210 7.19 -5.92 14.83
CA ARG A 210 6.16 -6.55 13.99
C ARG A 210 6.50 -8.01 13.75
N ILE A 211 5.54 -8.89 13.94
CA ILE A 211 5.65 -10.34 13.69
C ILE A 211 5.04 -10.70 12.34
N ARG A 212 4.03 -9.93 11.88
CA ARG A 212 3.45 -10.06 10.55
C ARG A 212 4.52 -9.81 9.49
N ASN A 213 5.04 -10.89 8.89
CA ASN A 213 6.34 -10.91 8.22
C ASN A 213 6.30 -11.01 6.70
N ASN A 214 5.16 -10.78 6.06
CA ASN A 214 5.14 -10.68 4.60
C ASN A 214 5.71 -9.31 4.15
N LYS A 215 7.04 -9.26 4.00
CA LYS A 215 7.79 -8.07 3.57
C LYS A 215 7.31 -7.49 2.25
N GLU A 216 6.84 -8.36 1.35
CA GLU A 216 6.27 -7.98 0.06
C GLU A 216 4.94 -7.24 0.26
N ILE A 217 3.97 -7.86 0.94
CA ILE A 217 2.67 -7.22 1.24
C ILE A 217 2.88 -5.91 2.01
N SER A 218 3.77 -5.89 3.01
CA SER A 218 4.05 -4.67 3.78
C SER A 218 4.68 -3.58 2.92
N SER A 219 5.55 -3.94 1.98
CA SER A 219 6.17 -2.99 1.05
C SER A 219 5.13 -2.45 0.06
N PHE A 220 4.25 -3.33 -0.44
CA PHE A 220 3.15 -2.94 -1.32
C PHE A 220 2.18 -1.98 -0.61
N ILE A 221 1.75 -2.27 0.61
CA ILE A 221 0.83 -1.39 1.37
C ILE A 221 1.45 0.01 1.57
N ARG A 222 2.76 0.11 1.80
CA ARG A 222 3.43 1.41 1.90
C ARG A 222 3.42 2.18 0.58
N LEU A 223 3.70 1.49 -0.54
CA LEU A 223 3.60 2.09 -1.88
C LEU A 223 2.16 2.42 -2.27
N LEU A 224 1.20 1.61 -1.85
CA LEU A 224 -0.23 1.86 -2.01
C LEU A 224 -0.59 3.19 -1.34
N LEU A 225 -0.13 3.43 -0.10
CA LEU A 225 -0.40 4.68 0.62
C LEU A 225 0.39 5.88 0.08
N ASN A 226 1.61 5.68 -0.42
CA ASN A 226 2.41 6.71 -1.06
C ASN A 226 3.26 6.12 -2.21
N LYS A 227 2.92 6.47 -3.45
CA LYS A 227 3.55 5.91 -4.65
C LYS A 227 4.96 6.45 -4.95
N ASN A 228 5.37 7.55 -4.31
CA ASN A 228 6.68 8.19 -4.51
C ASN A 228 7.80 7.60 -3.63
N GLN A 229 7.48 6.61 -2.81
CA GLN A 229 8.41 5.97 -1.90
C GLN A 229 9.44 5.09 -2.64
N SER A 230 10.73 5.42 -2.55
CA SER A 230 11.78 4.88 -3.44
C SER A 230 12.50 3.61 -2.95
N ASN A 231 12.46 3.28 -1.66
CA ASN A 231 13.36 2.31 -1.02
C ASN A 231 12.77 0.90 -0.78
N TYR A 232 11.70 0.53 -1.48
CA TYR A 232 10.94 -0.70 -1.16
C TYR A 232 11.17 -1.82 -2.17
N ILE A 233 10.96 -3.06 -1.72
CA ILE A 233 10.97 -4.27 -2.57
C ILE A 233 9.96 -4.05 -3.70
N ARG A 234 10.37 -4.24 -4.96
CA ARG A 234 9.53 -4.03 -6.15
C ARG A 234 9.10 -5.33 -6.83
N ASP A 235 9.34 -6.47 -6.19
CA ASP A 235 8.85 -7.77 -6.64
C ASP A 235 7.56 -8.10 -5.90
N PHE A 236 6.43 -7.97 -6.61
CA PHE A 236 5.07 -8.09 -6.08
C PHE A 236 4.33 -9.29 -6.69
N LYS A 237 4.93 -10.49 -6.61
CA LYS A 237 4.37 -11.76 -7.14
C LYS A 237 3.04 -12.20 -6.51
N ASN A 238 2.76 -11.77 -5.30
CA ASN A 238 1.58 -12.09 -4.50
C ASN A 238 0.56 -10.94 -4.46
N ILE A 239 0.78 -9.88 -5.24
CA ILE A 239 -0.19 -8.79 -5.41
C ILE A 239 -0.77 -8.86 -6.82
N GLU A 240 -2.10 -8.84 -6.91
CA GLU A 240 -2.82 -8.79 -8.18
C GLU A 240 -3.77 -7.60 -8.21
N ILE A 241 -3.78 -6.87 -9.32
CA ILE A 241 -4.67 -5.73 -9.54
C ILE A 241 -5.54 -6.04 -10.75
N VAL A 242 -6.85 -6.10 -10.55
CA VAL A 242 -7.84 -6.41 -11.58
C VAL A 242 -8.69 -5.17 -11.82
N TYR A 243 -8.94 -4.84 -13.08
CA TYR A 243 -9.85 -3.74 -13.43
C TYR A 243 -11.26 -4.28 -13.71
N ALA A 244 -12.27 -3.58 -13.19
CA ALA A 244 -13.67 -3.81 -13.53
C ALA A 244 -14.27 -2.52 -14.13
N ASN A 245 -14.90 -2.64 -15.29
CA ASN A 245 -15.60 -1.57 -16.00
C ASN A 245 -16.87 -1.12 -15.25
N ASP A 246 -17.45 -2.00 -14.43
CA ASP A 246 -18.60 -1.67 -13.59
C ASP A 246 -18.76 -2.54 -12.35
N ILE A 247 -19.74 -2.17 -11.52
CA ILE A 247 -20.10 -2.85 -10.27
C ILE A 247 -20.58 -4.29 -10.52
N SER A 248 -21.20 -4.57 -11.67
CA SER A 248 -21.66 -5.92 -12.00
C SER A 248 -20.47 -6.81 -12.34
N GLU A 249 -19.50 -6.29 -13.09
CA GLU A 249 -18.26 -6.98 -13.41
C GLU A 249 -17.43 -7.24 -12.15
N SER A 250 -17.28 -6.25 -11.25
CA SER A 250 -16.54 -6.46 -9.99
C SER A 250 -17.18 -7.56 -9.13
N LYS A 251 -18.51 -7.58 -9.01
CA LYS A 251 -19.23 -8.66 -8.31
C LYS A 251 -19.11 -10.01 -9.01
N THR A 252 -19.05 -10.02 -10.34
CA THR A 252 -18.85 -11.25 -11.12
C THR A 252 -17.46 -11.82 -10.88
N ILE A 253 -16.42 -10.99 -10.91
CA ILE A 253 -15.04 -11.38 -10.58
C ILE A 253 -14.99 -12.02 -9.18
N LEU A 254 -15.59 -11.38 -8.18
CA LEU A 254 -15.61 -11.90 -6.80
C LEU A 254 -16.43 -13.18 -6.64
N LYS A 255 -17.51 -13.35 -7.42
CA LYS A 255 -18.33 -14.57 -7.42
C LYS A 255 -17.56 -15.79 -7.94
N PHE A 256 -16.68 -15.59 -8.90
CA PHE A 256 -15.84 -16.65 -9.49
C PHE A 256 -14.44 -16.71 -8.89
N LEU A 257 -14.18 -15.92 -7.85
CA LEU A 257 -12.92 -15.97 -7.13
C LEU A 257 -12.77 -17.33 -6.45
N ASP A 258 -11.57 -17.87 -6.47
CA ASP A 258 -11.26 -19.13 -5.81
C ASP A 258 -11.63 -19.07 -4.32
N ASN A 259 -12.20 -20.15 -3.79
CA ASN A 259 -12.69 -20.24 -2.40
C ASN A 259 -11.56 -20.06 -1.36
N THR A 260 -10.29 -20.13 -1.76
CA THR A 260 -9.12 -19.80 -0.93
C THR A 260 -8.95 -18.31 -0.67
N TYR A 261 -9.71 -17.44 -1.33
CA TYR A 261 -9.71 -16.00 -1.10
C TYR A 261 -10.84 -15.56 -0.18
N THR A 262 -10.49 -14.71 0.77
CA THR A 262 -11.43 -14.04 1.67
C THR A 262 -11.75 -12.65 1.14
N VAL A 263 -13.02 -12.42 0.80
CA VAL A 263 -13.51 -11.11 0.40
C VAL A 263 -13.87 -10.29 1.65
N ILE A 264 -13.25 -9.13 1.81
CA ILE A 264 -13.51 -8.22 2.93
C ILE A 264 -14.22 -6.97 2.42
N ASP A 265 -15.48 -6.81 2.81
CA ASP A 265 -16.27 -5.63 2.48
C ASP A 265 -15.89 -4.41 3.33
N TYR A 266 -16.15 -3.22 2.81
CA TYR A 266 -16.23 -2.04 3.68
C TYR A 266 -17.48 -2.14 4.55
N THR A 267 -17.36 -1.69 5.79
CA THR A 267 -18.52 -1.53 6.66
C THR A 267 -19.43 -0.47 6.08
N ALA A 268 -20.66 -0.85 5.74
CA ALA A 268 -21.63 0.09 5.22
C ALA A 268 -22.24 0.92 6.34
N PRO A 269 -22.49 2.22 6.10
CA PRO A 269 -23.27 3.03 7.01
C PRO A 269 -24.75 2.61 6.93
N ASN A 270 -25.58 3.14 7.83
CA ASN A 270 -27.04 2.97 7.71
C ASN A 270 -27.54 3.52 6.37
N PHE A 271 -28.59 2.92 5.81
CA PHE A 271 -29.16 3.30 4.49
C PHE A 271 -29.45 4.81 4.34
N ASN A 272 -29.88 5.47 5.43
CA ASN A 272 -30.22 6.89 5.43
C ASN A 272 -29.02 7.84 5.65
N ARG A 273 -27.78 7.32 5.71
CA ARG A 273 -26.57 8.13 5.93
C ARG A 273 -25.91 8.51 4.62
N LYS A 274 -25.23 9.66 4.61
CA LYS A 274 -24.41 10.14 3.49
C LYS A 274 -23.37 9.08 3.12
N GLY A 275 -23.11 8.85 1.84
CA GLY A 275 -22.06 7.91 1.42
C GLY A 275 -22.49 6.44 1.38
N TYR A 276 -23.76 6.12 1.67
CA TYR A 276 -24.25 4.73 1.64
C TYR A 276 -24.09 4.09 0.26
N ASN A 277 -24.45 4.79 -0.81
CA ASN A 277 -24.40 4.25 -2.17
C ASN A 277 -22.95 4.08 -2.64
N GLU A 278 -22.12 5.09 -2.40
CA GLU A 278 -20.68 5.11 -2.68
C GLU A 278 -19.99 3.91 -2.03
N ILE A 279 -20.19 3.72 -0.72
CA ILE A 279 -19.62 2.59 0.01
C ILE A 279 -20.21 1.26 -0.46
N SER A 280 -21.51 1.21 -0.75
CA SER A 280 -22.16 -0.01 -1.24
C SER A 280 -21.68 -0.45 -2.62
N ASN A 281 -21.24 0.48 -3.47
CA ASN A 281 -20.66 0.19 -4.78
C ASN A 281 -19.24 -0.40 -4.70
N MET A 282 -18.58 -0.26 -3.55
CA MET A 282 -17.28 -0.86 -3.23
C MET A 282 -17.42 -2.18 -2.45
N ARG A 283 -18.63 -2.74 -2.36
CA ARG A 283 -18.91 -3.98 -1.63
C ARG A 283 -19.30 -5.11 -2.56
N TYR A 284 -18.90 -6.32 -2.19
CA TYR A 284 -19.42 -7.54 -2.77
C TYR A 284 -20.89 -7.75 -2.36
N GLY A 285 -21.18 -7.59 -1.07
CA GLY A 285 -22.53 -7.72 -0.51
C GLY A 285 -22.99 -9.16 -0.23
N ASN A 286 -22.20 -10.17 -0.61
CA ASN A 286 -22.45 -11.59 -0.33
C ASN A 286 -21.44 -12.18 0.68
N THR A 287 -20.76 -11.33 1.45
CA THR A 287 -19.86 -11.74 2.53
C THR A 287 -20.36 -11.16 3.85
N ILE A 288 -20.18 -11.92 4.93
CA ILE A 288 -20.44 -11.43 6.29
C ILE A 288 -19.26 -10.61 6.83
N LEU A 289 -18.08 -10.77 6.23
CA LEU A 289 -16.85 -10.13 6.68
C LEU A 289 -16.76 -8.71 6.16
N ASN A 290 -16.58 -7.77 7.09
CA ASN A 290 -16.38 -6.37 6.80
C ASN A 290 -15.30 -5.75 7.69
N SER A 291 -14.85 -4.54 7.36
CA SER A 291 -13.78 -3.83 8.06
C SER A 291 -13.85 -3.81 9.59
N HIS A 292 -15.05 -3.79 10.17
CA HIS A 292 -15.23 -3.80 11.62
C HIS A 292 -15.26 -5.20 12.25
N ASN A 293 -15.62 -6.25 11.48
CA ASN A 293 -15.71 -7.61 11.98
C ASN A 293 -14.38 -8.38 11.84
N VAL A 294 -13.50 -7.95 10.92
CA VAL A 294 -12.18 -8.56 10.70
C VAL A 294 -11.09 -8.05 11.65
N ILE A 295 -11.44 -7.24 12.66
CA ILE A 295 -10.48 -6.69 13.63
C ILE A 295 -9.79 -7.84 14.38
N GLY A 296 -8.48 -7.74 14.55
CA GLY A 296 -7.66 -8.78 15.16
C GLY A 296 -7.44 -10.04 14.31
N GLN A 297 -8.24 -10.26 13.27
CA GLN A 297 -8.14 -11.43 12.39
C GLN A 297 -7.10 -11.24 11.28
N GLU A 298 -6.70 -12.34 10.64
CA GLU A 298 -5.81 -12.37 9.48
C GLU A 298 -6.18 -13.54 8.55
N PHE A 299 -6.03 -13.33 7.24
CA PHE A 299 -6.42 -14.31 6.21
C PHE A 299 -5.30 -14.54 5.21
N ASP A 300 -5.19 -15.76 4.70
CA ASP A 300 -4.14 -16.15 3.76
C ASP A 300 -4.21 -15.33 2.49
N ASN A 301 -5.35 -15.32 1.82
CA ASN A 301 -5.56 -14.53 0.61
C ASN A 301 -6.74 -13.59 0.79
N VAL A 302 -6.54 -12.30 0.53
CA VAL A 302 -7.55 -11.26 0.74
C VAL A 302 -7.89 -10.60 -0.60
N CYS A 303 -9.17 -10.36 -0.82
CA CYS A 303 -9.66 -9.58 -1.94
C CYS A 303 -10.57 -8.44 -1.48
N LEU A 304 -10.39 -7.25 -2.07
CA LEU A 304 -11.23 -6.07 -1.82
C LEU A 304 -11.40 -5.24 -3.10
N ILE A 305 -12.44 -4.41 -3.12
CA ILE A 305 -12.76 -3.51 -4.23
C ILE A 305 -12.22 -2.11 -3.92
N LEU A 306 -11.59 -1.44 -4.88
CA LEU A 306 -11.30 -0.01 -4.82
C LEU A 306 -12.23 0.74 -5.78
N GLY A 307 -13.06 1.62 -5.26
CA GLY A 307 -13.99 2.42 -6.06
C GLY A 307 -13.39 3.69 -6.66
N ASN A 308 -14.27 4.53 -7.21
CA ASN A 308 -13.94 5.85 -7.76
C ASN A 308 -13.62 6.87 -6.66
N GLU A 309 -13.88 6.52 -5.42
CA GLU A 309 -13.66 7.36 -4.25
C GLU A 309 -12.17 7.51 -3.94
N PHE A 310 -11.31 6.59 -4.40
CA PHE A 310 -9.87 6.59 -4.14
C PHE A 310 -9.07 7.24 -5.28
N PHE A 311 -8.07 8.06 -4.96
CA PHE A 311 -7.20 8.71 -5.95
C PHE A 311 -5.84 9.08 -5.33
N TYR A 312 -4.81 9.26 -6.15
CA TYR A 312 -3.54 9.83 -5.67
C TYR A 312 -3.56 11.35 -5.80
N ASP A 313 -3.13 12.05 -4.75
CA ASP A 313 -2.89 13.49 -4.82
C ASP A 313 -1.59 13.83 -5.57
N ASN A 314 -1.33 15.14 -5.75
CA ASN A 314 -0.15 15.64 -6.46
C ASN A 314 1.17 15.24 -5.78
N ASP A 315 1.15 15.01 -4.47
CA ASP A 315 2.31 14.57 -3.68
C ASP A 315 2.49 13.05 -3.70
N GLY A 316 1.59 12.32 -4.37
CA GLY A 316 1.61 10.87 -4.55
C GLY A 316 1.06 10.10 -3.35
N PHE A 317 0.33 10.74 -2.43
CA PHE A 317 -0.38 10.04 -1.37
C PHE A 317 -1.75 9.58 -1.85
N LEU A 318 -2.12 8.34 -1.51
CA LEU A 318 -3.47 7.84 -1.74
C LEU A 318 -4.44 8.55 -0.80
N ARG A 319 -5.49 9.11 -1.38
CA ARG A 319 -6.60 9.80 -0.73
C ARG A 319 -7.91 9.10 -1.06
N ALA A 320 -8.92 9.39 -0.25
CA ALA A 320 -10.28 9.03 -0.52
C ALA A 320 -11.18 10.26 -0.38
N ASN A 321 -12.19 10.38 -1.24
CA ASN A 321 -13.22 11.40 -1.13
C ASN A 321 -13.94 11.28 0.23
N ASP A 322 -14.26 12.43 0.83
CA ASP A 322 -15.05 12.45 2.07
C ASP A 322 -16.54 12.20 1.80
N VAL A 323 -16.86 10.94 1.53
CA VAL A 323 -18.21 10.49 1.17
C VAL A 323 -19.12 10.27 2.39
N ASN A 324 -18.58 10.08 3.60
CA ASN A 324 -19.37 9.69 4.77
C ASN A 324 -19.03 10.52 6.02
N ASP A 325 -20.04 10.85 6.82
CA ASP A 325 -19.93 11.67 8.03
C ASP A 325 -19.29 10.94 9.24
N GLN A 326 -19.23 9.62 9.23
CA GLN A 326 -18.80 8.78 10.35
C GLN A 326 -17.56 7.93 10.03
N LEU A 327 -17.53 7.32 8.86
CA LEU A 327 -16.51 6.37 8.40
C LEU A 327 -15.36 7.11 7.71
N ASP A 328 -14.17 6.56 7.86
CA ASP A 328 -12.97 7.03 7.16
C ASP A 328 -12.50 5.93 6.20
N LEU A 329 -12.69 6.17 4.90
CA LEU A 329 -12.38 5.19 3.85
C LEU A 329 -10.91 4.78 3.82
N MET A 330 -9.99 5.70 4.10
CA MET A 330 -8.56 5.41 4.12
C MET A 330 -8.22 4.48 5.28
N LYS A 331 -8.85 4.69 6.44
CA LYS A 331 -8.68 3.81 7.62
C LYS A 331 -9.30 2.44 7.40
N LEU A 332 -10.49 2.37 6.81
CA LEU A 332 -11.12 1.09 6.47
C LEU A 332 -10.28 0.31 5.44
N LEU A 333 -9.75 1.00 4.42
CA LEU A 333 -8.85 0.40 3.43
C LEU A 333 -7.60 -0.16 4.12
N TYR A 334 -6.92 0.64 4.93
CA TYR A 334 -5.72 0.22 5.65
C TYR A 334 -6.00 -0.97 6.58
N GLN A 335 -7.14 -0.96 7.27
CA GLN A 335 -7.55 -2.09 8.11
C GLN A 335 -7.70 -3.37 7.27
N ASN A 336 -8.39 -3.30 6.13
CA ASN A 336 -8.68 -4.43 5.27
C ASN A 336 -7.40 -5.01 4.64
N VAL A 337 -6.56 -4.17 4.00
CA VAL A 337 -5.35 -4.65 3.32
C VAL A 337 -4.35 -5.26 4.29
N THR A 338 -4.30 -4.75 5.53
CA THR A 338 -3.38 -5.28 6.54
C THR A 338 -3.80 -6.66 7.05
N ARG A 339 -5.01 -7.16 6.78
CA ARG A 339 -5.43 -8.52 7.16
C ARG A 339 -4.74 -9.63 6.36
N THR A 340 -4.05 -9.27 5.28
CA THR A 340 -3.46 -10.22 4.33
C THR A 340 -2.17 -10.86 4.84
N LYS A 341 -2.10 -12.20 4.85
CA LYS A 341 -0.88 -12.96 5.15
C LYS A 341 -0.07 -13.29 3.90
N HIS A 342 -0.71 -13.76 2.83
CA HIS A 342 -0.04 -14.28 1.64
C HIS A 342 -0.32 -13.50 0.37
N LYS A 343 -1.56 -13.46 -0.13
CA LYS A 343 -1.90 -12.82 -1.41
C LYS A 343 -2.95 -11.73 -1.27
N LEU A 344 -2.73 -10.60 -1.95
CA LEU A 344 -3.66 -9.47 -1.99
C LEU A 344 -4.18 -9.26 -3.42
N VAL A 345 -5.49 -9.27 -3.59
CA VAL A 345 -6.16 -8.90 -4.85
C VAL A 345 -6.94 -7.61 -4.66
N LEU A 346 -6.63 -6.59 -5.47
CA LEU A 346 -7.39 -5.34 -5.50
C LEU A 346 -8.20 -5.26 -6.80
N VAL A 347 -9.52 -5.24 -6.69
CA VAL A 347 -10.43 -5.05 -7.83
C VAL A 347 -10.74 -3.56 -7.95
N VAL A 348 -10.15 -2.88 -8.93
CA VAL A 348 -10.37 -1.45 -9.19
C VAL A 348 -11.63 -1.28 -10.04
N ASN A 349 -12.70 -0.79 -9.42
CA ASN A 349 -14.00 -0.59 -10.04
C ASN A 349 -14.12 0.82 -10.61
N ARG A 350 -14.30 0.92 -11.94
CA ARG A 350 -14.53 2.17 -12.69
C ARG A 350 -13.44 3.25 -12.60
N ASN A 351 -12.34 2.99 -11.91
CA ASN A 351 -11.30 3.97 -11.66
C ASN A 351 -10.02 3.68 -12.47
N LYS A 352 -9.99 4.12 -13.73
CA LYS A 352 -8.87 3.83 -14.65
C LYS A 352 -7.56 4.49 -14.23
N GLU A 353 -7.62 5.70 -13.68
CA GLU A 353 -6.43 6.44 -13.24
C GLU A 353 -5.76 5.71 -12.08
N LEU A 354 -6.52 5.34 -11.05
CA LEU A 354 -6.01 4.53 -9.95
C LEU A 354 -5.47 3.19 -10.44
N TYR A 355 -6.16 2.51 -11.35
CA TYR A 355 -5.68 1.25 -11.93
C TYR A 355 -4.30 1.40 -12.59
N ILE A 356 -4.10 2.46 -13.38
CA ILE A 356 -2.81 2.76 -14.03
C ILE A 356 -1.71 3.06 -12.99
N ASP A 357 -2.05 3.81 -11.95
CA ASP A 357 -1.10 4.10 -10.86
C ASP A 357 -0.69 2.81 -10.13
N LEU A 358 -1.64 1.94 -9.77
CA LEU A 358 -1.35 0.67 -9.10
C LEU A 358 -0.53 -0.28 -10.00
N LEU A 359 -0.81 -0.32 -11.31
CA LEU A 359 0.02 -1.07 -12.26
C LEU A 359 1.45 -0.53 -12.34
N THR A 360 1.63 0.78 -12.22
CA THR A 360 2.94 1.41 -12.19
C THR A 360 3.70 1.07 -10.90
N ILE A 361 3.00 0.88 -9.79
CA ILE A 361 3.59 0.35 -8.55
C ILE A 361 4.03 -1.11 -8.74
N LEU A 362 3.19 -1.97 -9.32
CA LEU A 362 3.49 -3.40 -9.52
C LEU A 362 4.61 -3.65 -10.53
N LYS A 363 4.54 -2.94 -11.64
CA LYS A 363 5.49 -3.00 -12.73
C LYS A 363 6.01 -1.60 -12.93
N PRO A 364 6.88 -1.11 -12.02
CA PRO A 364 7.56 0.13 -12.26
C PRO A 364 8.26 -0.07 -13.58
N ARG A 365 7.87 0.71 -14.60
CA ARG A 365 8.63 0.77 -15.84
C ARG A 365 10.07 0.85 -15.40
N ILE A 366 10.93 0.00 -15.96
CA ILE A 366 12.36 0.13 -15.78
C ILE A 366 12.68 1.53 -16.31
N GLN A 367 12.62 2.54 -15.44
CA GLN A 367 13.44 3.70 -15.56
C GLN A 367 14.83 3.10 -15.42
N LYS A 368 15.39 2.71 -16.57
CA LYS A 368 16.83 2.74 -16.76
C LYS A 368 17.17 4.22 -16.53
N SER A 369 17.27 4.60 -15.27
CA SER A 369 18.15 5.66 -14.79
C SER A 369 19.59 5.19 -14.98
N ILE A 370 19.90 4.63 -16.15
CA ILE A 370 21.25 4.62 -16.66
C ILE A 370 21.48 6.08 -17.04
N LYS A 371 22.09 6.83 -16.11
CA LYS A 371 22.91 7.97 -16.48
C LYS A 371 22.22 9.11 -17.26
N LEU A 372 20.93 9.43 -17.03
CA LEU A 372 20.37 10.70 -17.53
C LEU A 372 21.14 11.92 -16.99
N LYS A 373 21.61 11.85 -15.73
CA LYS A 373 22.53 12.86 -15.16
C LYS A 373 23.91 12.90 -15.80
N GLU A 374 24.38 11.82 -16.44
CA GLU A 374 25.66 11.87 -17.18
C GLU A 374 25.47 12.22 -18.67
N ILE A 375 24.28 12.01 -19.24
CA ILE A 375 23.96 12.32 -20.65
C ILE A 375 23.48 13.78 -20.83
N GLU A 376 23.00 14.46 -19.78
CA GLU A 376 22.75 15.91 -19.79
C GLU A 376 23.99 16.76 -20.12
N ASN A 377 25.19 16.17 -20.13
CA ASN A 377 26.46 16.83 -20.44
C ASN A 377 26.94 16.66 -21.90
N ILE A 378 26.12 16.09 -22.79
CA ILE A 378 26.51 15.85 -24.18
C ILE A 378 25.99 17.00 -25.04
N GLY A 379 26.81 18.03 -25.23
CA GLY A 379 26.54 19.10 -26.19
C GLY A 379 26.31 18.56 -27.60
N TYR A 380 25.68 19.34 -28.48
CA TYR A 380 25.37 18.99 -29.88
C TYR A 380 26.57 18.37 -30.66
N ASN A 381 27.79 18.77 -30.29
CA ASN A 381 29.03 18.29 -30.90
C ASN A 381 29.36 16.82 -30.59
N THR A 382 28.77 16.24 -29.55
CA THR A 382 29.05 14.88 -29.08
C THR A 382 28.03 13.82 -29.52
N ILE A 383 27.09 14.18 -30.42
CA ILE A 383 26.15 13.23 -31.05
C ILE A 383 26.93 12.26 -31.97
N PRO A 384 26.90 10.93 -31.74
CA PRO A 384 27.58 9.95 -32.58
C PRO A 384 26.93 9.83 -33.97
N ASN A 385 27.74 9.68 -35.03
CA ASN A 385 27.25 9.35 -36.37
C ASN A 385 26.66 7.93 -36.36
N SER A 386 25.35 7.82 -36.17
CA SER A 386 24.63 6.55 -36.14
C SER A 386 23.24 6.70 -36.73
N LYS A 387 22.67 5.59 -37.24
CA LYS A 387 21.33 5.56 -37.84
C LYS A 387 20.27 5.67 -36.74
N GLY A 388 19.48 6.74 -36.74
CA GLY A 388 18.32 6.83 -35.85
C GLY A 388 17.28 7.81 -36.35
N VAL A 389 16.18 7.88 -35.62
CA VAL A 389 14.97 8.62 -35.96
C VAL A 389 14.88 9.86 -35.08
N PHE A 390 14.57 11.01 -35.70
CA PHE A 390 14.36 12.28 -35.02
C PHE A 390 12.87 12.58 -34.93
N TYR A 391 12.47 13.07 -33.76
CA TYR A 391 11.14 13.59 -33.53
C TYR A 391 11.23 15.05 -33.11
N ILE A 392 10.45 15.89 -33.77
CA ILE A 392 10.23 17.29 -33.42
C ILE A 392 8.74 17.44 -33.14
N PHE A 393 8.39 17.82 -31.91
CA PHE A 393 7.01 18.06 -31.47
C PHE A 393 6.79 19.54 -31.18
N LYS A 394 5.65 20.10 -31.58
CA LYS A 394 5.20 21.42 -31.12
C LYS A 394 4.56 21.28 -29.73
N HIS A 395 5.12 21.91 -28.71
CA HIS A 395 4.59 21.89 -27.36
C HIS A 395 3.53 23.00 -27.17
N ASN A 396 2.27 22.68 -27.53
CA ASN A 396 1.01 23.16 -26.93
C ASN A 396 -0.18 22.96 -27.88
N ASN A 397 -1.34 22.66 -27.31
CA ASN A 397 -2.60 22.30 -27.97
C ASN A 397 -3.01 23.30 -29.07
N ASN A 398 -2.96 22.88 -30.33
CA ASN A 398 -3.98 23.23 -31.33
C ASN A 398 -3.95 22.23 -32.49
N ILE A 399 -5.15 21.74 -32.84
CA ILE A 399 -5.41 20.76 -33.90
C ILE A 399 -5.53 21.52 -35.22
N LEU A 400 -4.68 21.19 -36.20
CA LEU A 400 -4.92 21.53 -37.61
C LEU A 400 -5.20 20.24 -38.40
N LYS A 401 -6.40 20.18 -39.00
CA LYS A 401 -6.76 19.18 -40.02
C LYS A 401 -6.01 19.50 -41.31
N ASN A 402 -5.48 18.50 -42.03
CA ASN A 402 -6.08 18.02 -43.29
C ASN A 402 -5.22 17.03 -44.10
N GLU A 403 -5.96 16.21 -44.85
CA GLU A 403 -5.81 15.69 -46.23
C GLU A 403 -4.42 15.54 -46.91
N ASN A 404 -4.25 14.31 -47.42
CA ASN A 404 -3.56 13.87 -48.65
C ASN A 404 -2.08 14.24 -48.91
N THR A 405 -1.26 13.25 -48.53
CA THR A 405 -0.08 12.61 -49.17
C THR A 405 0.59 13.19 -50.43
N GLY A 406 1.92 13.21 -50.36
CA GLY A 406 2.87 13.18 -51.48
C GLY A 406 4.32 13.42 -50.97
N GLU A 407 5.03 12.31 -50.68
CA GLU A 407 6.48 11.99 -50.43
C GLU A 407 7.51 13.15 -50.30
N ASP A 408 8.50 13.23 -49.39
CA ASP A 408 9.21 12.32 -48.45
C ASP A 408 9.41 12.97 -47.05
N ILE A 409 8.32 13.43 -46.44
CA ILE A 409 8.26 13.78 -45.01
C ILE A 409 6.92 13.25 -44.51
N ASN A 410 6.94 12.15 -43.75
CA ASN A 410 5.71 11.51 -43.27
C ASN A 410 5.19 12.29 -42.05
N VAL A 411 4.38 13.33 -42.29
CA VAL A 411 3.75 14.13 -41.24
C VAL A 411 2.50 13.39 -40.75
N LYS A 412 2.64 12.55 -39.71
CA LYS A 412 1.51 11.99 -38.97
C LYS A 412 1.27 12.80 -37.69
N GLY A 413 0.52 13.90 -37.80
CA GLY A 413 0.02 14.73 -36.70
C GLY A 413 1.11 15.32 -35.78
N ASN A 414 1.28 16.64 -35.74
CA ASN A 414 2.23 17.38 -34.85
C ASN A 414 3.68 16.86 -34.77
N ILE A 415 4.06 15.89 -35.62
CA ILE A 415 5.32 15.16 -35.60
C ILE A 415 5.98 15.33 -36.95
N LEU A 416 7.14 15.97 -36.94
CA LEU A 416 8.05 16.05 -38.08
C LEU A 416 9.01 14.85 -38.04
N TYR A 417 8.94 14.01 -39.06
CA TYR A 417 9.78 12.83 -39.24
C TYR A 417 10.97 13.16 -40.13
N VAL A 418 12.19 12.82 -39.69
CA VAL A 418 13.37 12.78 -40.57
C VAL A 418 13.85 11.33 -40.63
N GLU A 419 13.84 10.77 -41.84
CA GLU A 419 14.26 9.40 -42.07
C GLU A 419 15.78 9.24 -41.92
N SER A 420 16.19 8.05 -41.48
CA SER A 420 17.58 7.70 -41.14
C SER A 420 18.58 8.06 -42.26
N CYS A 421 19.31 9.16 -42.10
CA CYS A 421 20.39 9.58 -42.99
C CYS A 421 21.77 9.22 -42.40
N LYS A 422 22.75 8.87 -43.26
CA LYS A 422 24.15 8.61 -42.87
C LYS A 422 24.81 9.80 -42.16
N ASP A 423 24.32 11.02 -42.41
CA ASP A 423 24.80 12.25 -41.82
C ASP A 423 23.63 13.09 -41.31
N LEU A 424 23.10 12.60 -40.20
CA LEU A 424 21.95 13.09 -39.46
C LEU A 424 22.06 14.58 -39.10
N ARG A 425 23.28 15.00 -38.74
CA ARG A 425 23.63 16.39 -38.43
C ARG A 425 23.38 17.30 -39.64
N LYS A 426 23.77 16.84 -40.84
CA LYS A 426 23.56 17.56 -42.10
C LYS A 426 22.08 17.61 -42.49
N ALA A 427 21.33 16.53 -42.26
CA ALA A 427 19.90 16.47 -42.53
C ALA A 427 19.08 17.45 -41.67
N ILE A 428 19.36 17.52 -40.36
CA ILE A 428 18.71 18.46 -39.43
C ILE A 428 19.06 19.91 -39.80
N LYS A 429 20.34 20.19 -40.07
CA LYS A 429 20.78 21.53 -40.50
C LYS A 429 20.10 21.96 -41.79
N SER A 430 19.93 21.04 -42.75
CA SER A 430 19.20 21.29 -44.00
C SER A 430 17.71 21.54 -43.76
N LEU A 431 17.07 20.77 -42.87
CA LEU A 431 15.66 20.94 -42.53
C LEU A 431 15.39 22.31 -41.90
N ILE A 432 16.18 22.69 -40.89
CA ILE A 432 16.07 23.98 -40.21
C ILE A 432 16.35 25.13 -41.18
N THR A 433 17.36 25.00 -42.04
CA THR A 433 17.65 26.01 -43.08
C THR A 433 16.49 26.13 -44.06
N ASN A 434 15.86 25.02 -44.46
CA ASN A 434 14.71 25.03 -45.38
C ASN A 434 13.44 25.62 -44.74
N ILE A 435 13.23 25.42 -43.44
CA ILE A 435 12.15 26.05 -42.65
C ILE A 435 12.38 27.57 -42.55
N ILE A 436 13.58 28.00 -42.14
CA ILE A 436 13.94 29.42 -41.98
C ILE A 436 13.88 30.17 -43.33
N THR A 437 14.32 29.55 -44.42
CA THR A 437 14.32 30.17 -45.76
C THR A 437 12.98 30.07 -46.49
N LYS A 438 11.92 29.56 -45.83
CA LYS A 438 10.58 29.31 -46.41
C LYS A 438 10.59 28.55 -47.74
N LYS A 439 11.62 27.73 -47.99
CA LYS A 439 11.78 26.99 -49.26
C LYS A 439 10.87 25.76 -49.36
N LEU A 440 10.32 25.29 -48.24
CA LEU A 440 9.32 24.23 -48.21
C LEU A 440 7.94 24.85 -48.37
N LYS A 441 7.32 24.67 -49.55
CA LYS A 441 5.98 25.20 -49.95
C LYS A 441 4.79 24.79 -49.04
N LYS A 442 5.01 24.06 -47.94
CA LYS A 442 3.98 23.51 -47.05
C LYS A 442 4.05 24.03 -45.59
N PHE A 443 4.97 24.94 -45.27
CA PHE A 443 5.22 25.42 -43.90
C PHE A 443 5.01 26.93 -43.74
N GLU A 444 3.99 27.50 -44.38
CA GLU A 444 3.80 28.96 -44.41
C GLU A 444 3.55 29.60 -43.02
N ASP A 445 3.29 28.81 -41.97
CA ASP A 445 2.84 29.29 -40.66
C ASP A 445 3.76 28.99 -39.45
N ILE A 446 5.03 28.57 -39.65
CA ILE A 446 5.94 28.41 -38.50
C ILE A 446 6.61 29.74 -38.18
N GLU A 447 6.18 30.39 -37.09
CA GLU A 447 6.88 31.56 -36.55
C GLU A 447 8.13 31.14 -35.77
N ILE A 448 9.12 32.03 -35.63
CA ILE A 448 10.34 31.74 -34.85
C ILE A 448 10.01 31.39 -33.39
N ALA A 449 8.92 31.94 -32.84
CA ALA A 449 8.40 31.59 -31.52
C ALA A 449 7.99 30.12 -31.39
N ASP A 450 7.54 29.48 -32.48
CA ASP A 450 7.17 28.06 -32.49
C ASP A 450 8.39 27.13 -32.40
N LEU A 451 9.58 27.62 -32.79
CA LEU A 451 10.83 26.86 -32.72
C LEU A 451 11.33 26.69 -31.27
N LEU A 452 11.01 27.64 -30.38
CA LEU A 452 11.39 27.59 -28.96
C LEU A 452 10.62 26.51 -28.21
N ASN A 453 9.37 26.26 -28.62
CA ASN A 453 8.47 25.26 -28.05
C ASN A 453 8.69 23.84 -28.61
N LEU A 454 9.81 23.59 -29.27
CA LEU A 454 10.09 22.28 -29.84
C LEU A 454 10.71 21.34 -28.81
N LYS A 455 10.12 20.15 -28.68
CA LYS A 455 10.78 19.02 -28.03
C LYS A 455 11.49 18.19 -29.09
N VAL A 456 12.80 18.04 -28.93
CA VAL A 456 13.64 17.21 -29.79
C VAL A 456 13.92 15.91 -29.07
N SER A 457 13.74 14.79 -29.75
CA SER A 457 14.14 13.47 -29.23
C SER A 457 14.83 12.64 -30.31
N TRP A 458 15.91 11.96 -29.95
CA TRP A 458 16.59 11.00 -30.82
C TRP A 458 16.38 9.57 -30.34
N ILE A 459 15.98 8.70 -31.26
CA ILE A 459 15.77 7.27 -31.01
C ILE A 459 16.70 6.47 -31.92
N ASP A 460 17.52 5.60 -31.35
CA ASP A 460 18.31 4.63 -32.10
C ASP A 460 17.38 3.66 -32.81
N SER A 461 17.44 3.65 -34.13
CA SER A 461 16.60 2.76 -34.95
C SER A 461 16.96 1.28 -34.79
N LYS A 462 18.22 0.96 -34.46
CA LYS A 462 18.72 -0.40 -34.32
C LYS A 462 18.31 -1.03 -33.00
N ASN A 463 18.40 -0.25 -31.91
CA ASN A 463 18.11 -0.71 -30.56
C ASN A 463 16.70 -0.33 -30.07
N LYS A 464 15.97 0.50 -30.83
CA LYS A 464 14.68 1.09 -30.44
C LYS A 464 14.73 1.83 -29.08
N GLU A 465 15.88 2.40 -28.74
CA GLU A 465 16.10 3.12 -27.48
C GLU A 465 16.19 4.63 -27.74
N GLN A 466 15.51 5.43 -26.90
CA GLN A 466 15.65 6.88 -26.96
C GLN A 466 16.96 7.29 -26.27
N ILE A 467 17.84 7.95 -27.01
CA ILE A 467 19.19 8.28 -26.52
C ILE A 467 19.26 9.67 -25.91
N PHE A 468 18.51 10.64 -26.43
CA PHE A 468 18.37 11.94 -25.77
C PHE A 468 17.04 12.60 -26.08
N SER A 469 16.64 13.54 -25.22
CA SER A 469 15.56 14.48 -25.48
C SER A 469 15.80 15.80 -24.76
N TYR A 470 15.44 16.91 -25.39
CA TYR A 470 15.43 18.23 -24.76
C TYR A 470 14.35 19.12 -25.34
N ILE A 471 14.00 20.17 -24.60
CA ILE A 471 13.12 21.26 -25.04
C ILE A 471 14.02 22.43 -25.43
N VAL A 472 13.81 23.02 -26.60
CA VAL A 472 14.70 24.03 -27.19
C VAL A 472 14.84 25.26 -26.29
N GLU A 473 13.73 25.79 -25.77
CA GLU A 473 13.74 26.92 -24.83
C GLU A 473 14.59 26.67 -23.59
N GLN A 474 14.37 25.53 -22.91
CA GLN A 474 15.12 25.15 -21.70
C GLN A 474 16.62 24.97 -21.99
N HIS A 475 16.98 24.52 -23.19
CA HIS A 475 18.37 24.41 -23.59
C HIS A 475 19.01 25.79 -23.83
N ILE A 476 18.28 26.73 -24.44
CA ILE A 476 18.74 28.11 -24.66
C ILE A 476 18.95 28.82 -23.32
N GLU A 477 18.01 28.71 -22.39
CA GLU A 477 18.14 29.32 -21.06
C GLU A 477 19.34 28.79 -20.29
N LYS A 478 19.59 27.47 -20.36
CA LYS A 478 20.66 26.81 -19.61
C LYS A 478 22.06 27.04 -20.21
N TYR A 479 22.18 27.13 -21.54
CA TYR A 479 23.49 27.15 -22.21
C TYR A 479 23.77 28.44 -23.02
N GLY A 480 22.80 29.35 -23.15
CA GLY A 480 22.96 30.63 -23.86
C GLY A 480 23.16 30.49 -25.39
N GLU A 481 22.92 29.30 -25.93
CA GLU A 481 23.03 28.99 -27.35
C GLU A 481 21.74 28.37 -27.89
N ILE A 482 21.44 28.66 -29.16
CA ILE A 482 20.33 27.97 -29.86
C ILE A 482 20.89 26.66 -30.38
N PRO A 483 20.44 25.50 -29.86
CA PRO A 483 20.89 24.23 -30.39
C PRO A 483 20.60 24.19 -31.89
N PHE A 484 21.52 23.64 -32.69
CA PHE A 484 21.51 23.58 -34.16
C PHE A 484 21.92 24.84 -34.95
N LEU A 485 22.08 26.00 -34.31
CA LEU A 485 22.55 27.22 -34.95
C LEU A 485 23.89 27.65 -34.33
N ASN A 486 24.97 27.67 -35.12
CA ASN A 486 26.27 28.21 -34.69
C ASN A 486 26.24 29.76 -34.68
N ILE A 487 25.28 30.34 -33.98
CA ILE A 487 25.19 31.79 -33.79
C ILE A 487 25.14 32.03 -32.28
N PRO A 488 26.21 32.57 -31.67
CA PRO A 488 26.16 33.04 -30.30
C PRO A 488 25.12 34.15 -30.20
N LEU A 489 24.17 34.05 -29.27
CA LEU A 489 23.28 35.17 -28.95
C LEU A 489 24.13 36.28 -28.29
N LYS A 490 24.45 37.34 -29.03
CA LYS A 490 24.73 38.63 -28.38
C LYS A 490 23.39 39.15 -27.87
N LEU A 491 23.11 38.92 -26.58
CA LEU A 491 22.05 39.61 -25.85
C LEU A 491 22.38 41.11 -25.81
N LYS A 492 22.10 41.82 -26.91
CA LYS A 492 21.92 43.27 -26.88
C LYS A 492 20.54 43.49 -26.27
N GLY A 493 20.54 44.22 -25.16
CA GLY A 493 19.40 44.38 -24.26
C GLY A 493 18.07 44.52 -24.99
N TYR A 494 17.17 43.58 -24.71
CA TYR A 494 15.76 43.80 -24.90
C TYR A 494 15.16 44.24 -23.57
N SER A 495 14.34 45.27 -23.68
CA SER A 495 13.83 46.16 -22.65
C SER A 495 12.98 45.46 -21.60
N ASP A 496 12.82 46.16 -20.46
CA ASP A 496 12.02 45.86 -19.27
C ASP A 496 10.53 45.49 -19.49
N ASN A 497 10.11 45.17 -20.72
CA ASN A 497 8.74 44.81 -21.07
C ASN A 497 8.43 43.31 -21.04
N ILE A 498 9.40 42.40 -20.91
CA ILE A 498 9.11 40.95 -20.76
C ILE A 498 8.82 40.59 -19.29
N ILE A 499 9.45 41.30 -18.34
CA ILE A 499 9.18 41.11 -16.89
C ILE A 499 7.78 41.62 -16.50
N ARG A 500 7.20 42.54 -17.28
CA ARG A 500 5.88 43.12 -17.00
C ARG A 500 4.68 42.24 -17.36
N ASN A 501 4.84 41.22 -18.20
CA ASN A 501 3.71 40.38 -18.64
C ASN A 501 3.59 39.01 -17.95
N TYR A 502 4.58 38.61 -17.13
CA TYR A 502 4.55 37.31 -16.44
C TYR A 502 5.01 37.37 -14.98
N SER A 503 5.02 38.57 -14.39
CA SER A 503 5.01 38.71 -12.94
C SER A 503 3.58 39.07 -12.52
N TYR A 504 3.05 38.30 -11.58
CA TYR A 504 1.74 38.39 -10.90
C TYR A 504 0.71 37.29 -11.22
N ILE A 505 0.54 36.47 -10.17
CA ILE A 505 -0.63 35.68 -9.73
C ILE A 505 -0.48 34.15 -9.89
N VAL A 506 0.33 33.65 -8.94
CA VAL A 506 0.02 32.51 -8.06
C VAL A 506 -1.21 32.87 -7.18
N GLU A 507 -1.97 31.84 -6.76
CA GLU A 507 -3.11 31.84 -5.80
C GLU A 507 -4.53 32.03 -6.39
N TYR A 508 -5.24 30.91 -6.63
CA TYR A 508 -6.47 30.46 -5.91
C TYR A 508 -7.21 29.37 -6.71
N ASP A 509 -7.62 28.31 -5.98
CA ASP A 509 -8.42 27.11 -6.32
C ASP A 509 -7.94 26.16 -7.43
#